data_AF-A0A7J9W343-F1
#
_entry.id   AF-A0A7J9W343-F1
#
_cell.length_a   1.000
_cell.length_b   1.000
_cell.length_c   1.000
_cell.angle_alpha   90.00
_cell.angle_beta   90.00
_cell.angle_gamma   90.00
#
_symmetry.space_group_name_H-M   'P 1'
#
loop_
_entity.id
_entity.type
_entity.pdbx_description
1 polymer ?
#
loop_
_entity_poly.entity_id
_entity_poly.type
_entity_poly.pdbx_seq_one_letter_code
_entity_poly.pdbx_strand_id
1 'polypeptide(L)'
;MLHDVLTTHEARTALAARDIGTVYRLLREAGVPQREIAHLTGQAQSEVSEILHGRAVQGYDVLTRIADGLGVPRGRMGLAGSQRVEEVDESMQRRSFLQASVAALLGAPVFGVPDPDRPPNESTLAHSPPGPGDLAALTGTIQRLAVLDREYGGRTAYAAAAATAAAGGRLLHDGGDRAIRGAVSEAHRLAGWAAGDGGDIVRCRKHHRAALDLCTDHRAKASVVMCSMAAMEKHHGHPDHALKLLQLAGSGPVAAGLSVTAYVALNCRDTAMKQWRQARAMFRDQPSQATDPFIAFYGDGRGLLAAGGFRLGEYTSSYAYAVAALDGRPAWDTRTRAMDARVAARSATAAGEHGTAARHREQSRELAARVGSVRVA
;
A
#
# COMPACT_ATOMS: atom_id res chain seq x y z
N MET A 1 38.76 -12.89 4.56
CA MET A 1 39.45 -11.65 4.96
C MET A 1 38.54 -10.43 4.91
N LEU A 2 38.16 -9.89 3.72
CA LEU A 2 37.24 -8.75 3.60
C LEU A 2 35.90 -8.97 4.33
N HIS A 3 35.29 -10.15 4.14
CA HIS A 3 34.03 -10.52 4.79
C HIS A 3 34.15 -10.62 6.32
N ASP A 4 35.29 -11.08 6.85
CA ASP A 4 35.49 -11.27 8.29
C ASP A 4 35.58 -9.91 9.02
N VAL A 5 36.27 -8.95 8.42
CA VAL A 5 36.38 -7.58 8.97
C VAL A 5 35.03 -6.88 8.99
N LEU A 6 34.25 -7.02 7.90
CA LEU A 6 32.95 -6.38 7.73
C LEU A 6 31.81 -7.03 8.55
N THR A 7 32.09 -8.12 9.26
CA THR A 7 31.14 -8.77 10.19
C THR A 7 31.41 -8.45 11.67
N THR A 8 32.53 -7.78 11.98
CA THR A 8 32.85 -7.32 13.35
C THR A 8 31.77 -6.37 13.89
N HIS A 9 31.64 -6.32 15.23
CA HIS A 9 30.66 -5.44 15.87
C HIS A 9 30.87 -3.97 15.47
N GLU A 10 32.12 -3.52 15.46
CA GLU A 10 32.49 -2.14 15.09
C GLU A 10 32.16 -1.83 13.63
N ALA A 11 32.48 -2.73 12.69
CA ALA A 11 32.13 -2.54 11.28
C ALA A 11 30.61 -2.48 11.07
N ARG A 12 29.82 -3.31 11.77
CA ARG A 12 28.35 -3.27 11.67
C ARG A 12 27.78 -1.95 12.19
N THR A 13 28.31 -1.42 13.28
CA THR A 13 27.89 -0.13 13.83
C THR A 13 28.23 1.02 12.87
N ALA A 14 29.44 1.03 12.31
CA ALA A 14 29.86 2.02 11.33
C ALA A 14 29.02 1.96 10.04
N LEU A 15 28.72 0.75 9.54
CA LEU A 15 27.85 0.56 8.37
C LEU A 15 26.43 1.06 8.64
N ALA A 16 25.84 0.76 9.81
CA ALA A 16 24.51 1.22 10.17
C ALA A 16 24.42 2.75 10.29
N ALA A 17 25.48 3.40 10.79
CA ALA A 17 25.59 4.85 10.90
C ALA A 17 26.04 5.54 9.59
N ARG A 18 26.33 4.78 8.53
CA ARG A 18 26.91 5.25 7.26
C ARG A 18 28.24 5.99 7.43
N ASP A 19 29.00 5.63 8.46
CA ASP A 19 30.34 6.16 8.71
C ASP A 19 31.38 5.43 7.86
N ILE A 20 31.49 5.84 6.59
CA ILE A 20 32.38 5.23 5.60
C ILE A 20 33.85 5.43 5.98
N GLY A 21 34.19 6.55 6.64
CA GLY A 21 35.55 6.81 7.10
C GLY A 21 36.02 5.73 8.08
N THR A 22 35.16 5.36 9.03
CA THR A 22 35.44 4.26 9.97
C THR A 22 35.51 2.89 9.26
N VAL A 23 34.61 2.62 8.31
CA VAL A 23 34.66 1.37 7.52
C VAL A 23 35.98 1.24 6.75
N TYR A 24 36.48 2.30 6.12
CA TYR A 24 37.74 2.26 5.38
C TYR A 24 38.97 2.14 6.28
N ARG A 25 38.95 2.72 7.49
CA ARG A 25 40.02 2.51 8.47
C ARG A 25 40.12 1.05 8.90
N LEU A 26 38.99 0.41 9.20
CA LEU A 26 38.96 -1.01 9.55
C LEU A 26 39.48 -1.91 8.42
N LEU A 27 39.15 -1.59 7.16
CA LEU A 27 39.70 -2.29 6.00
C LEU A 27 41.21 -2.09 5.85
N ARG A 28 41.71 -0.87 6.10
CA ARG A 28 43.14 -0.55 6.06
C ARG A 28 43.93 -1.29 7.14
N GLU A 29 43.40 -1.34 8.35
CA GLU A 29 43.99 -2.07 9.48
C GLU A 29 44.03 -3.57 9.23
N ALA A 30 43.06 -4.10 8.49
CA ALA A 30 43.05 -5.48 8.02
C ALA A 30 43.98 -5.74 6.82
N GLY A 31 44.72 -4.74 6.32
CA GLY A 31 45.69 -4.88 5.25
C GLY A 31 45.18 -4.59 3.84
N VAL A 32 43.95 -4.08 3.67
CA VAL A 32 43.43 -3.70 2.34
C VAL A 32 43.95 -2.31 1.94
N PRO A 33 44.77 -2.17 0.88
CA PRO A 33 45.32 -0.88 0.47
C PRO A 33 44.27 0.09 -0.10
N GLN A 34 44.46 1.40 0.06
CA GLN A 34 43.51 2.41 -0.43
C GLN A 34 43.20 2.27 -1.94
N ARG A 35 44.21 1.90 -2.74
CA ARG A 35 44.05 1.66 -4.18
C ARG A 35 43.12 0.50 -4.47
N GLU A 36 43.12 -0.53 -3.62
CA GLU A 36 42.22 -1.68 -3.73
C GLU A 36 40.81 -1.32 -3.24
N ILE A 37 40.68 -0.53 -2.17
CA ILE A 37 39.38 0.05 -1.76
C ILE A 37 38.77 0.86 -2.90
N ALA A 38 39.55 1.78 -3.50
CA ALA A 38 39.12 2.60 -4.62
C ALA A 38 38.66 1.76 -5.83
N HIS A 39 39.41 0.69 -6.13
CA HIS A 39 39.05 -0.23 -7.20
C HIS A 39 37.74 -0.98 -6.91
N LEU A 40 37.61 -1.52 -5.69
CA LEU A 40 36.42 -2.27 -5.27
C LEU A 40 35.16 -1.40 -5.27
N THR A 41 35.25 -0.15 -4.78
CA THR A 41 34.09 0.75 -4.67
C THR A 41 33.83 1.61 -5.90
N GLY A 42 34.67 1.51 -6.94
CA GLY A 42 34.57 2.31 -8.16
C GLY A 42 34.75 3.81 -7.91
N GLN A 43 35.64 4.17 -6.99
CA GLN A 43 35.97 5.55 -6.62
C GLN A 43 37.39 5.92 -7.05
N ALA A 44 37.67 7.21 -7.16
CA ALA A 44 39.06 7.67 -7.33
C ALA A 44 39.83 7.51 -6.02
N GLN A 45 41.14 7.22 -6.10
CA GLN A 45 41.99 7.09 -4.92
C GLN A 45 42.01 8.38 -4.07
N SER A 46 41.94 9.55 -4.71
CA SER A 46 41.82 10.85 -4.03
C SER A 46 40.55 10.95 -3.18
N GLU A 47 39.41 10.44 -3.69
CA GLU A 47 38.14 10.43 -2.94
C GLU A 47 38.22 9.52 -1.72
N VAL A 48 38.84 8.34 -1.84
CA VAL A 48 39.08 7.43 -0.72
C VAL A 48 39.97 8.09 0.35
N SER A 49 41.00 8.82 -0.07
CA SER A 49 41.85 9.59 0.85
C SER A 49 41.05 10.67 1.57
N GLU A 50 40.24 11.47 0.86
CA GLU A 50 39.42 12.52 1.49
C GLU A 50 38.41 11.96 2.49
N ILE A 51 37.78 10.82 2.19
CA ILE A 51 36.84 10.15 3.11
C ILE A 51 37.56 9.68 4.38
N LEU A 52 38.77 9.12 4.25
CA LEU A 52 39.61 8.75 5.40
C LEU A 52 40.02 9.96 6.24
N HIS A 53 40.13 11.14 5.64
CA HIS A 53 40.42 12.41 6.34
C HIS A 53 39.16 13.16 6.80
N GLY A 54 37.99 12.52 6.78
CA GLY A 54 36.77 13.05 7.41
C GLY A 54 35.73 13.64 6.44
N ARG A 55 35.90 13.51 5.12
CA ARG A 55 34.85 13.86 4.16
C ARG A 55 33.68 12.89 4.29
N ALA A 56 32.50 13.38 4.66
CA ALA A 56 31.30 12.56 4.77
C ALA A 56 30.75 12.17 3.38
N VAL A 57 30.34 10.91 3.23
CA VAL A 57 29.67 10.40 2.04
C VAL A 57 28.15 10.49 2.23
N GLN A 58 27.53 11.47 1.58
CA GLN A 58 26.07 11.69 1.66
C GLN A 58 25.31 11.17 0.45
N GLY A 59 25.99 11.00 -0.70
CA GLY A 59 25.38 10.58 -1.95
C GLY A 59 24.92 9.13 -1.90
N TYR A 60 23.62 8.90 -2.12
CA TYR A 60 23.03 7.56 -2.13
C TYR A 60 23.71 6.63 -3.14
N ASP A 61 23.95 7.10 -4.36
CA ASP A 61 24.61 6.30 -5.41
C ASP A 61 26.03 5.88 -5.01
N VAL A 62 26.74 6.76 -4.31
CA VAL A 62 28.10 6.48 -3.81
C VAL A 62 28.04 5.42 -2.72
N LEU A 63 27.11 5.54 -1.77
CA LEU A 63 26.90 4.54 -0.72
C LEU A 63 26.50 3.17 -1.27
N THR A 64 25.67 3.13 -2.31
CA THR A 64 25.27 1.89 -2.98
C THR A 64 26.46 1.24 -3.71
N ARG A 65 27.27 2.00 -4.44
CA ARG A 65 28.49 1.47 -5.07
C ARG A 65 29.49 0.94 -4.03
N ILE A 66 29.61 1.62 -2.90
CA ILE A 66 30.45 1.15 -1.79
C ILE A 66 29.92 -0.16 -1.21
N ALA A 67 28.61 -0.26 -0.98
CA ALA A 67 27.98 -1.47 -0.46
C ALA A 67 28.18 -2.66 -1.42
N ASP A 68 27.94 -2.44 -2.72
CA ASP A 68 28.10 -3.47 -3.75
C ASP A 68 29.57 -3.88 -3.90
N GLY A 69 30.48 -2.91 -3.96
CA GLY A 69 31.92 -3.13 -4.12
C GLY A 69 32.57 -3.86 -2.95
N LEU A 70 32.05 -3.65 -1.74
CA LEU A 70 32.51 -4.35 -0.53
C LEU A 70 31.75 -5.65 -0.26
N GLY A 71 30.76 -6.01 -1.09
CA GLY A 71 29.92 -7.20 -0.87
C GLY A 71 29.05 -7.11 0.38
N VAL A 72 28.75 -5.90 0.86
CA VAL A 72 27.93 -5.67 2.05
C VAL A 72 26.46 -5.66 1.64
N PRO A 73 25.59 -6.48 2.27
CA PRO A 73 24.16 -6.39 2.03
C PRO A 73 23.66 -4.97 2.30
N ARG A 74 23.07 -4.32 1.29
CA ARG A 74 22.58 -2.92 1.35
C ARG A 74 21.74 -2.61 2.59
N GLY A 75 21.03 -3.60 3.14
CA GLY A 75 20.28 -3.47 4.39
C GLY A 75 21.12 -3.14 5.62
N ARG A 76 22.40 -3.55 5.66
CA ARG A 76 23.33 -3.20 6.75
C ARG A 76 23.69 -1.72 6.79
N MET A 77 23.47 -0.99 5.69
CA MET A 77 23.66 0.47 5.61
C MET A 77 22.34 1.25 5.61
N GLY A 78 21.22 0.56 5.90
CA GLY A 78 19.89 1.14 5.77
C GLY A 78 19.53 1.53 4.32
N LEU A 79 20.11 0.83 3.32
CA LEU A 79 19.86 1.03 1.89
C LEU A 79 18.92 -0.04 1.29
N ALA A 80 18.48 -1.03 2.10
CA ALA A 80 17.46 -2.01 1.69
C ALA A 80 16.07 -1.35 1.68
N GLY A 81 15.80 -0.60 0.63
CA GLY A 81 14.54 0.11 0.46
C GLY A 81 14.32 0.68 -0.94
N SER A 82 15.37 0.82 -1.74
CA SER A 82 15.27 1.27 -3.13
C SER A 82 15.96 0.28 -4.06
N GLN A 83 15.14 -0.56 -4.69
CA GLN A 83 15.38 -0.85 -6.11
C GLN A 83 15.59 0.50 -6.80
N ARG A 84 16.55 0.54 -7.74
CA ARG A 84 16.83 1.67 -8.64
C ARG A 84 15.55 2.49 -8.84
N VAL A 85 15.45 3.65 -8.21
CA VAL A 85 14.45 4.64 -8.60
C VAL A 85 15.06 5.29 -9.83
N GLU A 86 14.97 4.60 -10.97
CA GLU A 86 14.55 5.38 -12.12
C GLU A 86 13.25 6.03 -11.64
N GLU A 87 13.16 7.36 -11.71
CA GLU A 87 11.88 8.04 -11.63
C GLU A 87 11.04 7.48 -12.78
N VAL A 88 10.42 6.32 -12.57
CA VAL A 88 9.46 5.75 -13.48
C VAL A 88 8.31 6.71 -13.38
N ASP A 89 8.17 7.53 -14.42
CA ASP A 89 7.12 8.52 -14.57
C ASP A 89 5.81 7.91 -14.07
N GLU A 90 5.18 8.57 -13.09
CA GLU A 90 3.94 8.09 -12.50
C GLU A 90 2.86 7.83 -13.57
N SER A 91 2.92 8.54 -14.70
CA SER A 91 2.08 8.29 -15.86
C SER A 91 2.27 6.87 -16.43
N MET A 92 3.51 6.37 -16.45
CA MET A 92 3.84 5.00 -16.88
C MET A 92 3.31 3.99 -15.87
N GLN A 93 3.44 4.24 -14.57
CA GLN A 93 2.90 3.35 -13.54
C GLN A 93 1.36 3.27 -13.63
N ARG A 94 0.67 4.40 -13.80
CA ARG A 94 -0.80 4.44 -14.00
C ARG A 94 -1.21 3.71 -15.27
N ARG A 95 -0.52 3.97 -16.39
CA ARG A 95 -0.78 3.26 -17.67
C ARG A 95 -0.58 1.77 -17.54
N SER A 96 0.52 1.33 -16.94
CA SER A 96 0.79 -0.07 -16.69
C SER A 96 -0.31 -0.70 -15.82
N PHE A 97 -0.69 -0.07 -14.71
CA PHE A 97 -1.77 -0.58 -13.86
C PHE A 97 -3.11 -0.70 -14.61
N LEU A 98 -3.47 0.31 -15.40
CA LEU A 98 -4.69 0.30 -16.22
C LEU A 98 -4.66 -0.83 -17.26
N GLN A 99 -3.50 -1.09 -17.88
CA GLN A 99 -3.33 -2.21 -18.80
C GLN A 99 -3.53 -3.56 -18.11
N ALA A 100 -2.97 -3.77 -16.90
CA ALA A 100 -3.25 -4.99 -16.13
C ALA A 100 -4.73 -5.13 -15.78
N SER A 101 -5.42 -4.02 -15.49
CA SER A 101 -6.85 -4.01 -15.18
C SER A 101 -7.67 -4.57 -16.34
N VAL A 102 -7.35 -4.12 -17.56
CA VAL A 102 -7.98 -4.64 -18.78
C VAL A 102 -7.64 -6.12 -19.00
N ALA A 103 -6.37 -6.51 -18.84
CA ALA A 103 -5.94 -7.90 -19.01
C ALA A 103 -6.64 -8.86 -18.02
N ALA A 104 -6.76 -8.46 -16.75
CA ALA A 104 -7.43 -9.25 -15.72
C ALA A 104 -8.94 -9.40 -15.95
N LEU A 105 -9.58 -8.47 -16.69
CA LEU A 105 -10.98 -8.58 -17.07
C LEU A 105 -11.21 -9.47 -18.29
N LEU A 106 -10.28 -9.46 -19.24
CA LEU A 106 -10.40 -10.15 -20.52
C LEU A 106 -9.76 -11.55 -20.52
N GLY A 107 -9.01 -11.91 -19.47
CA GLY A 107 -8.34 -13.21 -19.37
C GLY A 107 -7.16 -13.39 -20.34
N ALA A 108 -6.65 -12.31 -20.92
CA ALA A 108 -5.53 -12.34 -21.85
C ALA A 108 -4.63 -11.10 -21.68
N PRO A 109 -3.29 -11.24 -21.68
CA PRO A 109 -2.39 -10.10 -21.67
C PRO A 109 -2.52 -9.33 -23.00
N VAL A 110 -2.97 -8.08 -22.93
CA VAL A 110 -3.19 -7.24 -24.13
C VAL A 110 -1.86 -6.72 -24.71
N PHE A 111 -0.78 -6.67 -23.92
CA PHE A 111 0.59 -6.45 -24.38
C PHE A 111 1.60 -7.11 -23.42
N GLY A 112 2.36 -8.09 -23.92
CA GLY A 112 3.54 -8.64 -23.25
C GLY A 112 3.28 -9.61 -22.09
N VAL A 113 4.17 -10.60 -21.96
CA VAL A 113 4.28 -11.56 -20.85
C VAL A 113 4.69 -10.80 -19.58
N PRO A 114 4.26 -11.19 -18.36
CA PRO A 114 4.65 -10.51 -17.13
C PRO A 114 6.17 -10.46 -16.96
N ASP A 115 6.64 -9.34 -16.39
CA ASP A 115 8.05 -9.02 -16.11
C ASP A 115 8.78 -10.16 -15.35
N PRO A 116 9.89 -10.69 -15.88
CA PRO A 116 10.69 -11.76 -15.27
C PRO A 116 11.59 -11.31 -14.10
N ASP A 117 11.64 -10.02 -13.72
CA ASP A 117 12.54 -9.50 -12.66
C ASP A 117 12.11 -9.85 -11.21
N ARG A 118 11.59 -11.06 -11.01
CA ARG A 118 11.43 -11.65 -9.69
C ARG A 118 12.80 -12.10 -9.19
N PRO A 119 13.36 -11.53 -8.10
CA PRO A 119 14.65 -11.97 -7.60
C PRO A 119 14.58 -13.47 -7.23
N PRO A 120 15.62 -14.26 -7.57
CA PRO A 120 15.70 -15.64 -7.12
C PRO A 120 15.81 -15.64 -5.60
N ASN A 121 15.03 -16.47 -4.93
CA ASN A 121 15.03 -16.55 -3.47
C ASN A 121 15.37 -17.98 -3.07
N GLU A 122 16.61 -18.18 -2.60
CA GLU A 122 17.10 -19.45 -2.10
C GLU A 122 16.38 -19.81 -0.80
N SER A 123 15.54 -20.84 -0.85
CA SER A 123 15.01 -21.53 0.33
C SER A 123 15.48 -22.98 0.27
N THR A 124 16.26 -23.40 1.27
CA THR A 124 16.92 -24.71 1.36
C THR A 124 16.07 -25.81 2.00
N LEU A 125 14.76 -25.60 2.20
CA LEU A 125 13.85 -26.61 2.73
C LEU A 125 13.07 -27.26 1.58
N ALA A 126 13.05 -28.60 1.55
CA ALA A 126 12.24 -29.36 0.61
C ALA A 126 10.75 -29.08 0.88
N HIS A 127 10.09 -28.42 -0.07
CA HIS A 127 8.67 -28.09 0.05
C HIS A 127 7.80 -29.21 -0.52
N SER A 128 6.89 -29.73 0.29
CA SER A 128 5.69 -30.39 -0.23
C SER A 128 4.80 -29.33 -0.91
N PRO A 129 4.01 -29.69 -1.93
CA PRO A 129 3.03 -28.77 -2.50
C PRO A 129 2.13 -28.21 -1.39
N PRO A 130 1.79 -26.91 -1.43
CA PRO A 130 1.01 -26.29 -0.38
C PRO A 130 -0.40 -26.89 -0.32
N GLY A 131 -0.87 -27.13 0.90
CA GLY A 131 -2.13 -27.81 1.17
C GLY A 131 -3.22 -26.90 1.74
N PRO A 132 -4.39 -27.47 2.10
CA PRO A 132 -5.50 -26.72 2.70
C PRO A 132 -5.13 -25.96 3.99
N GLY A 133 -4.19 -26.50 4.77
CA GLY A 133 -3.69 -25.85 5.99
C GLY A 133 -2.95 -24.55 5.70
N ASP A 134 -2.12 -24.50 4.66
CA ASP A 134 -1.40 -23.31 4.24
C ASP A 134 -2.35 -22.21 3.76
N LEU A 135 -3.36 -22.61 2.97
CA LEU A 135 -4.42 -21.69 2.53
C LEU A 135 -5.20 -21.10 3.71
N ALA A 136 -5.57 -21.94 4.69
CA ALA A 136 -6.29 -21.50 5.88
C ALA A 136 -5.44 -20.54 6.73
N ALA A 137 -4.15 -20.86 6.92
CA ALA A 137 -3.22 -20.01 7.65
C ALA A 137 -3.00 -18.66 6.96
N LEU A 138 -2.79 -18.66 5.64
CA LEU A 138 -2.64 -17.44 4.84
C LEU A 138 -3.89 -16.56 4.92
N THR A 139 -5.06 -17.14 4.66
CA THR A 139 -6.34 -16.42 4.68
C THR A 139 -6.65 -15.87 6.07
N GLY A 140 -6.47 -16.67 7.11
CA GLY A 140 -6.68 -16.23 8.50
C GLY A 140 -5.70 -15.12 8.91
N THR A 141 -4.47 -15.14 8.42
CA THR A 141 -3.49 -14.06 8.66
C THR A 141 -3.93 -12.77 8.00
N ILE A 142 -4.33 -12.82 6.72
CA ILE A 142 -4.86 -11.66 5.98
C ILE A 142 -6.05 -11.03 6.71
N GLN A 143 -7.00 -11.84 7.19
CA GLN A 143 -8.16 -11.35 7.92
C GLN A 143 -7.79 -10.61 9.21
N ARG A 144 -6.85 -11.15 9.99
CA ARG A 144 -6.35 -10.48 11.21
C ARG A 144 -5.63 -9.18 10.89
N LEU A 145 -4.83 -9.15 9.82
CA LEU A 145 -4.16 -7.93 9.37
C LEU A 145 -5.15 -6.87 8.87
N ALA A 146 -6.25 -7.28 8.24
CA ALA A 146 -7.32 -6.35 7.85
C ALA A 146 -8.04 -5.72 9.05
N VAL A 147 -8.19 -6.48 10.16
CA VAL A 147 -8.69 -5.93 11.44
C VAL A 147 -7.68 -4.94 12.02
N LEU A 148 -6.38 -5.30 12.05
CA LEU A 148 -5.32 -4.41 12.55
C LEU A 148 -5.21 -3.10 11.74
N ASP A 149 -5.35 -3.14 10.42
CA ASP A 149 -5.41 -1.93 9.57
C ASP A 149 -6.59 -1.01 9.93
N ARG A 150 -7.74 -1.59 10.29
CA ARG A 150 -8.93 -0.84 10.70
C ARG A 150 -8.80 -0.26 12.12
N GLU A 151 -8.08 -0.95 12.99
CA GLU A 151 -7.87 -0.52 14.37
C GLU A 151 -6.76 0.52 14.49
N TYR A 152 -5.62 0.30 13.83
CA TYR A 152 -4.41 1.09 14.02
C TYR A 152 -3.92 1.82 12.76
N GLY A 153 -4.51 1.57 11.59
CA GLY A 153 -4.13 2.21 10.33
C GLY A 153 -3.01 1.51 9.56
N GLY A 154 -2.80 1.99 8.33
CA GLY A 154 -1.93 1.35 7.35
C GLY A 154 -0.44 1.38 7.71
N ARG A 155 0.05 2.41 8.40
CA ARG A 155 1.46 2.46 8.85
C ARG A 155 1.82 1.28 9.74
N THR A 156 0.88 0.84 10.58
CA THR A 156 1.08 -0.29 11.50
C THR A 156 0.95 -1.63 10.77
N ALA A 157 -0.02 -1.75 9.86
CA ALA A 157 -0.31 -3.01 9.18
C ALA A 157 0.63 -3.32 7.99
N TYR A 158 1.27 -2.31 7.39
CA TYR A 158 1.97 -2.44 6.12
C TYR A 158 3.07 -3.51 6.11
N ALA A 159 4.01 -3.44 7.05
CA ALA A 159 5.17 -4.35 7.05
C ALA A 159 4.74 -5.82 7.15
N ALA A 160 3.76 -6.11 8.01
CA ALA A 160 3.21 -7.45 8.16
C ALA A 160 2.43 -7.89 6.91
N ALA A 161 1.59 -7.03 6.34
CA ALA A 161 0.87 -7.34 5.10
C ALA A 161 1.80 -7.60 3.91
N ALA A 162 2.86 -6.81 3.75
CA ALA A 162 3.87 -7.01 2.72
C ALA A 162 4.64 -8.33 2.92
N ALA A 163 5.01 -8.66 4.16
CA ALA A 163 5.64 -9.93 4.49
C ALA A 163 4.72 -11.13 4.22
N THR A 164 3.43 -11.03 4.55
CA THR A 164 2.42 -12.04 4.23
C THR A 164 2.29 -12.26 2.73
N ALA A 165 2.27 -11.18 1.93
CA ALA A 165 2.23 -11.30 0.48
C ALA A 165 3.49 -11.97 -0.08
N ALA A 166 4.68 -11.62 0.43
CA ALA A 166 5.93 -12.27 0.05
C ALA A 166 5.96 -13.76 0.43
N ALA A 167 5.42 -14.12 1.60
CA ALA A 167 5.28 -15.51 2.03
C ALA A 167 4.32 -16.30 1.14
N GLY A 168 3.16 -15.74 0.83
CA GLY A 168 2.22 -16.33 -0.11
C GLY A 168 2.80 -16.51 -1.52
N GLY A 169 3.65 -15.56 -1.95
CA GLY A 169 4.39 -15.68 -3.20
C GLY A 169 5.30 -16.91 -3.28
N ARG A 170 5.85 -17.38 -2.14
CA ARG A 170 6.61 -18.63 -2.06
C ARG A 170 5.70 -19.84 -2.22
N LEU A 171 4.56 -19.87 -1.55
CA LEU A 171 3.56 -20.95 -1.73
C LEU A 171 3.13 -21.10 -3.20
N LEU A 172 3.01 -19.99 -3.94
CA LEU A 172 2.71 -20.06 -5.38
C LEU A 172 3.85 -20.66 -6.20
N HIS A 173 5.10 -20.34 -5.85
CA HIS A 173 6.27 -20.94 -6.50
C HIS A 173 6.32 -22.46 -6.24
N ASP A 174 5.91 -22.90 -5.06
CA ASP A 174 5.94 -24.30 -4.62
C ASP A 174 4.72 -25.10 -5.11
N GLY A 175 3.95 -24.59 -6.08
CA GLY A 175 2.84 -25.32 -6.72
C GLY A 175 1.43 -24.89 -6.26
N GLY A 176 1.29 -23.69 -5.68
CA GLY A 176 0.00 -23.18 -5.21
C GLY A 176 -1.10 -23.09 -6.28
N ASP A 177 -2.29 -23.52 -5.91
CA ASP A 177 -3.46 -23.56 -6.78
C ASP A 177 -4.16 -22.19 -6.95
N ARG A 178 -5.35 -22.21 -7.57
CA ARG A 178 -6.18 -21.01 -7.77
C ARG A 178 -6.60 -20.35 -6.45
N ALA A 179 -6.87 -21.13 -5.40
CA ALA A 179 -7.31 -20.60 -4.13
C ALA A 179 -6.17 -19.88 -3.41
N ILE A 180 -4.96 -20.48 -3.40
CA ILE A 180 -3.75 -19.83 -2.90
C ILE A 180 -3.47 -18.55 -3.69
N ARG A 181 -3.53 -18.61 -5.03
CA ARG A 181 -3.35 -17.42 -5.88
C ARG A 181 -4.29 -16.28 -5.50
N GLY A 182 -5.56 -16.61 -5.27
CA GLY A 182 -6.56 -15.66 -4.81
C GLY A 182 -6.29 -15.07 -3.42
N ALA A 183 -5.67 -15.83 -2.52
CA ALA A 183 -5.25 -15.35 -1.20
C ALA A 183 -3.99 -14.47 -1.29
N VAL A 184 -3.01 -14.82 -2.13
CA VAL A 184 -1.82 -13.96 -2.36
C VAL A 184 -2.21 -12.63 -3.01
N SER A 185 -3.16 -12.65 -3.94
CA SER A 185 -3.73 -11.43 -4.52
C SER A 185 -4.31 -10.52 -3.44
N GLU A 186 -5.08 -11.08 -2.50
CA GLU A 186 -5.67 -10.31 -1.41
C GLU A 186 -4.61 -9.78 -0.42
N ALA A 187 -3.56 -10.56 -0.13
CA ALA A 187 -2.44 -10.09 0.67
C ALA A 187 -1.74 -8.88 0.01
N HIS A 188 -1.51 -8.94 -1.30
CA HIS A 188 -0.98 -7.80 -2.05
C HIS A 188 -1.94 -6.61 -2.05
N ARG A 189 -3.25 -6.81 -2.23
CA ARG A 189 -4.23 -5.73 -2.15
C ARG A 189 -4.22 -5.04 -0.79
N LEU A 190 -4.19 -5.81 0.30
CA LEU A 190 -4.11 -5.28 1.67
C LEU A 190 -2.79 -4.53 1.91
N ALA A 191 -1.65 -5.08 1.47
CA ALA A 191 -0.36 -4.40 1.58
C ALA A 191 -0.34 -3.08 0.80
N GLY A 192 -0.93 -3.07 -0.42
CA GLY A 192 -1.07 -1.86 -1.20
C GLY A 192 -1.96 -0.82 -0.53
N TRP A 193 -3.09 -1.25 0.04
CA TRP A 193 -3.97 -0.38 0.81
C TRP A 193 -3.26 0.23 2.01
N ALA A 194 -2.55 -0.58 2.81
CA ALA A 194 -1.83 -0.13 3.99
C ALA A 194 -0.69 0.84 3.65
N ALA A 195 0.04 0.60 2.55
CA ALA A 195 1.07 1.52 2.05
C ALA A 195 0.47 2.89 1.68
N GLY A 196 -0.62 2.90 0.89
CA GLY A 196 -1.30 4.13 0.48
C GLY A 196 -1.94 4.87 1.66
N ASP A 197 -2.51 4.14 2.62
CA ASP A 197 -3.04 4.70 3.87
C ASP A 197 -1.93 5.29 4.77
N GLY A 198 -0.69 4.80 4.64
CA GLY A 198 0.51 5.36 5.25
C GLY A 198 1.13 6.53 4.48
N GLY A 199 0.68 6.81 3.24
CA GLY A 199 1.19 7.89 2.38
C GLY A 199 2.19 7.46 1.30
N ASP A 200 2.47 6.16 1.15
CA ASP A 200 3.39 5.64 0.13
C ASP A 200 2.63 5.15 -1.12
N ILE A 201 2.34 6.08 -2.02
CA ILE A 201 1.57 5.78 -3.25
C ILE A 201 2.34 4.90 -4.24
N VAL A 202 3.67 4.95 -4.24
CA VAL A 202 4.50 4.14 -5.14
C VAL A 202 4.41 2.66 -4.75
N ARG A 203 4.60 2.35 -3.45
CA ARG A 203 4.41 0.97 -2.96
C ARG A 203 2.96 0.52 -3.04
N CYS A 204 2.01 1.44 -2.85
CA CYS A 204 0.59 1.18 -3.08
C CYS A 204 0.33 0.67 -4.51
N ARG A 205 0.81 1.40 -5.53
CA ARG A 205 0.70 1.03 -6.96
C ARG A 205 1.34 -0.31 -7.25
N LYS A 206 2.58 -0.52 -6.79
CA LYS A 206 3.33 -1.78 -7.00
C LYS A 206 2.58 -2.99 -6.47
N HIS A 207 2.04 -2.90 -5.25
CA HIS A 207 1.31 -4.00 -4.65
C HIS A 207 -0.06 -4.25 -5.32
N HIS A 208 -0.82 -3.20 -5.66
CA HIS A 208 -2.07 -3.40 -6.39
C HIS A 208 -1.83 -4.00 -7.78
N ARG A 209 -0.75 -3.61 -8.47
CA ARG A 209 -0.36 -4.23 -9.75
C ARG A 209 -0.11 -5.74 -9.58
N ALA A 210 0.70 -6.13 -8.61
CA ALA A 210 0.95 -7.54 -8.31
C ALA A 210 -0.34 -8.30 -7.94
N ALA A 211 -1.25 -7.67 -7.19
CA ALA A 211 -2.54 -8.28 -6.87
C ALA A 211 -3.38 -8.55 -8.13
N LEU A 212 -3.32 -7.66 -9.12
CA LEU A 212 -4.10 -7.73 -10.35
C LEU A 212 -3.54 -8.74 -11.35
N ASP A 213 -2.20 -8.86 -11.43
CA ASP A 213 -1.53 -9.90 -12.22
C ASP A 213 -1.90 -11.32 -11.74
N LEU A 214 -2.28 -11.47 -10.46
CA LEU A 214 -2.76 -12.72 -9.88
C LEU A 214 -4.26 -12.98 -10.10
N CYS A 215 -4.99 -12.04 -10.71
CA CYS A 215 -6.45 -12.11 -10.92
C CYS A 215 -6.88 -12.52 -12.34
N THR A 216 -5.97 -13.00 -13.21
CA THR A 216 -6.24 -13.24 -14.65
C THR A 216 -7.54 -14.00 -14.95
N ASP A 217 -7.95 -14.92 -14.07
CA ASP A 217 -9.18 -15.72 -14.23
C ASP A 217 -10.18 -15.51 -13.10
N HIS A 218 -10.14 -14.36 -12.43
CA HIS A 218 -10.94 -14.09 -11.23
C HIS A 218 -11.52 -12.67 -11.22
N ARG A 219 -12.41 -12.39 -12.18
CA ARG A 219 -13.06 -11.08 -12.38
C ARG A 219 -13.59 -10.39 -11.12
N ALA A 220 -14.21 -11.14 -10.21
CA ALA A 220 -14.71 -10.58 -8.95
C ALA A 220 -13.59 -10.02 -8.05
N LYS A 221 -12.42 -10.69 -7.98
CA LYS A 221 -11.25 -10.20 -7.25
C LYS A 221 -10.59 -9.03 -7.96
N ALA A 222 -10.49 -9.10 -9.29
CA ALA A 222 -10.01 -7.97 -10.08
C ALA A 222 -10.83 -6.69 -9.81
N SER A 223 -12.15 -6.81 -9.73
CA SER A 223 -13.07 -5.72 -9.36
C SER A 223 -12.74 -5.11 -7.98
N VAL A 224 -12.53 -5.96 -6.97
CA VAL A 224 -12.15 -5.53 -5.62
C VAL A 224 -10.79 -4.80 -5.62
N VAL A 225 -9.78 -5.35 -6.30
CA VAL A 225 -8.45 -4.74 -6.42
C VAL A 225 -8.53 -3.37 -7.09
N MET A 226 -9.30 -3.25 -8.17
CA MET A 226 -9.53 -1.97 -8.86
C MET A 226 -10.25 -0.95 -7.98
N CYS A 227 -11.28 -1.36 -7.24
CA CYS A 227 -11.96 -0.46 -6.29
C CYS A 227 -11.03 0.01 -5.17
N SER A 228 -10.20 -0.89 -4.64
CA SER A 228 -9.19 -0.58 -3.62
C SER A 228 -8.18 0.44 -4.12
N MET A 229 -7.66 0.23 -5.33
CA MET A 229 -6.71 1.15 -5.94
C MET A 229 -7.33 2.51 -6.29
N ALA A 230 -8.55 2.51 -6.85
CA ALA A 230 -9.26 3.74 -7.18
C ALA A 230 -9.50 4.64 -5.96
N ALA A 231 -9.79 4.05 -4.80
CA ALA A 231 -9.92 4.80 -3.56
C ALA A 231 -8.61 5.52 -3.18
N MET A 232 -7.45 4.91 -3.45
CA MET A 232 -6.13 5.47 -3.18
C MET A 232 -5.72 6.54 -4.18
N GLU A 233 -5.90 6.30 -5.49
CA GLU A 233 -5.59 7.26 -6.55
C GLU A 233 -6.38 8.57 -6.38
N LYS A 234 -7.67 8.47 -6.04
CA LYS A 234 -8.49 9.63 -5.72
C LYS A 234 -7.95 10.41 -4.52
N HIS A 235 -7.50 9.71 -3.47
CA HIS A 235 -6.96 10.38 -2.29
C HIS A 235 -5.67 11.15 -2.59
N HIS A 236 -4.88 10.65 -3.54
CA HIS A 236 -3.63 11.26 -4.01
C HIS A 236 -3.82 12.19 -5.22
N GLY A 237 -5.04 12.68 -5.47
CA GLY A 237 -5.28 13.74 -6.45
C GLY A 237 -5.41 13.28 -7.91
N HIS A 238 -5.67 12.00 -8.15
CA HIS A 238 -5.87 11.44 -9.50
C HIS A 238 -7.30 10.89 -9.70
N PRO A 239 -8.34 11.75 -9.66
CA PRO A 239 -9.73 11.32 -9.77
C PRO A 239 -10.11 10.77 -11.15
N ASP A 240 -9.43 11.19 -12.22
CA ASP A 240 -9.65 10.67 -13.58
C ASP A 240 -9.20 9.20 -13.69
N HIS A 241 -8.03 8.88 -13.13
CA HIS A 241 -7.50 7.52 -13.11
C HIS A 241 -8.35 6.63 -12.21
N ALA A 242 -8.72 7.12 -11.03
CA ALA A 242 -9.65 6.42 -10.15
C ALA A 242 -10.97 6.09 -10.87
N LEU A 243 -11.52 7.01 -11.66
CA LEU A 243 -12.78 6.78 -12.37
C LEU A 243 -12.66 5.69 -13.44
N LYS A 244 -11.56 5.68 -14.22
CA LYS A 244 -11.30 4.62 -15.20
C LYS A 244 -11.29 3.24 -14.54
N LEU A 245 -10.64 3.12 -13.38
CA LEU A 245 -10.60 1.88 -12.60
C LEU A 245 -11.97 1.47 -12.08
N LEU A 246 -12.79 2.42 -11.61
CA LEU A 246 -14.13 2.13 -11.10
C LEU A 246 -15.08 1.69 -12.22
N GLN A 247 -14.97 2.29 -13.42
CA GLN A 247 -15.72 1.88 -14.59
C GLN A 247 -15.36 0.45 -15.03
N LEU A 248 -14.07 0.09 -14.98
CA LEU A 248 -13.60 -1.27 -15.26
C LEU A 248 -14.01 -2.27 -14.16
N ALA A 249 -14.02 -1.85 -12.89
CA ALA A 249 -14.48 -2.68 -11.78
C ALA A 249 -15.96 -3.09 -11.91
N GLY A 250 -16.77 -2.30 -12.62
CA GLY A 250 -18.18 -2.58 -12.89
C GLY A 250 -19.14 -1.84 -11.95
N SER A 251 -20.42 -2.23 -11.97
CA SER A 251 -21.51 -1.46 -11.39
C SER A 251 -21.92 -1.87 -9.97
N GLY A 252 -21.00 -2.38 -9.14
CA GLY A 252 -21.31 -2.75 -7.76
C GLY A 252 -21.58 -1.53 -6.85
N PRO A 253 -22.27 -1.69 -5.70
CA PRO A 253 -22.61 -0.57 -4.81
C PRO A 253 -21.38 0.21 -4.32
N VAL A 254 -20.28 -0.49 -4.01
CA VAL A 254 -19.01 0.13 -3.61
C VAL A 254 -18.38 0.92 -4.76
N ALA A 255 -18.37 0.36 -5.98
CA ALA A 255 -17.82 1.05 -7.15
C ALA A 255 -18.62 2.31 -7.49
N ALA A 256 -19.95 2.22 -7.47
CA ALA A 256 -20.84 3.37 -7.67
C ALA A 256 -20.63 4.44 -6.58
N GLY A 257 -20.56 4.04 -5.31
CA GLY A 257 -20.35 4.97 -4.20
C GLY A 257 -18.99 5.66 -4.24
N LEU A 258 -17.91 4.93 -4.57
CA LEU A 258 -16.58 5.50 -4.74
C LEU A 258 -16.51 6.49 -5.92
N SER A 259 -17.26 6.22 -6.99
CA SER A 259 -17.32 7.05 -8.18
C SER A 259 -17.88 8.44 -7.90
N VAL A 260 -18.79 8.59 -6.93
CA VAL A 260 -19.40 9.89 -6.56
C VAL A 260 -18.34 10.94 -6.31
N THR A 261 -17.41 10.66 -5.39
CA THR A 261 -16.37 11.62 -5.01
C THR A 261 -15.33 11.87 -6.10
N ALA A 262 -15.11 10.91 -7.02
CA ALA A 262 -14.26 11.11 -8.19
C ALA A 262 -14.94 12.05 -9.20
N TYR A 263 -16.22 11.82 -9.51
CA TYR A 263 -16.99 12.71 -10.38
C TYR A 263 -17.13 14.13 -9.81
N VAL A 264 -17.32 14.29 -8.49
CA VAL A 264 -17.31 15.63 -7.87
C VAL A 264 -15.96 16.33 -8.06
N ALA A 265 -14.84 15.62 -7.88
CA ALA A 265 -13.50 16.20 -8.07
C ALA A 265 -13.22 16.60 -9.52
N LEU A 266 -13.93 16.02 -10.49
CA LEU A 266 -13.87 16.35 -11.91
C LEU A 266 -14.94 17.37 -12.34
N ASN A 267 -15.63 18.03 -11.40
CA ASN A 267 -16.74 18.95 -11.66
C ASN A 267 -17.94 18.33 -12.42
N CYS A 268 -18.09 17.00 -12.40
CA CYS A 268 -19.19 16.27 -13.04
C CYS A 268 -20.34 16.01 -12.04
N ARG A 269 -20.91 17.08 -11.48
CA ARG A 269 -21.86 17.01 -10.35
C ARG A 269 -23.12 16.20 -10.66
N ASP A 270 -23.71 16.33 -11.84
CA ASP A 270 -24.94 15.60 -12.21
C ASP A 270 -24.69 14.09 -12.30
N THR A 271 -23.56 13.69 -12.87
CA THR A 271 -23.15 12.29 -12.92
C THR A 271 -22.84 11.76 -11.53
N ALA A 272 -22.19 12.55 -10.68
CA ALA A 272 -21.97 12.20 -9.28
C ALA A 272 -23.28 11.96 -8.52
N MET A 273 -24.29 12.81 -8.75
CA MET A 273 -25.62 12.67 -8.14
C MET A 273 -26.32 11.38 -8.61
N LYS A 274 -26.25 11.07 -9.92
CA LYS A 274 -26.77 9.80 -10.47
C LYS A 274 -26.10 8.59 -9.81
N GLN A 275 -24.78 8.60 -9.70
CA GLN A 275 -24.02 7.53 -9.03
C GLN A 275 -24.36 7.39 -7.55
N TRP A 276 -24.58 8.51 -6.85
CA TRP A 276 -24.93 8.47 -5.43
C TRP A 276 -26.32 7.84 -5.21
N ARG A 277 -27.31 8.20 -6.05
CA ARG A 277 -28.64 7.60 -6.03
C ARG A 277 -28.59 6.10 -6.36
N GLN A 278 -27.79 5.73 -7.37
CA GLN A 278 -27.58 4.34 -7.76
C GLN A 278 -26.96 3.53 -6.62
N ALA A 279 -25.86 4.01 -6.02
CA ALA A 279 -25.22 3.37 -4.89
C ALA A 279 -26.18 3.19 -3.71
N ARG A 280 -26.97 4.24 -3.39
CA ARG A 280 -27.97 4.21 -2.33
C ARG A 280 -29.04 3.14 -2.56
N ALA A 281 -29.55 3.02 -3.79
CA ALA A 281 -30.51 1.97 -4.14
C ALA A 281 -29.89 0.57 -4.00
N MET A 282 -28.68 0.38 -4.52
CA MET A 282 -27.98 -0.90 -4.44
C MET A 282 -27.66 -1.34 -3.01
N PHE A 283 -27.21 -0.44 -2.14
CA PHE A 283 -26.96 -0.77 -0.73
C PHE A 283 -28.24 -1.10 0.05
N ARG A 284 -29.39 -0.52 -0.33
CA ARG A 284 -30.69 -0.87 0.26
C ARG A 284 -31.15 -2.25 -0.18
N ASP A 285 -31.02 -2.56 -1.46
CA ASP A 285 -31.56 -3.78 -2.06
C ASP A 285 -30.61 -4.98 -1.86
N GLN A 286 -29.31 -4.72 -1.68
CA GLN A 286 -28.26 -5.70 -1.39
C GLN A 286 -27.35 -5.18 -0.25
N PRO A 287 -27.80 -5.24 1.02
CA PRO A 287 -26.92 -4.94 2.14
C PRO A 287 -25.71 -5.87 2.05
N SER A 288 -24.50 -5.33 2.08
CA SER A 288 -23.30 -6.11 1.75
C SER A 288 -23.13 -7.30 2.70
N GLN A 289 -23.36 -8.51 2.21
CA GLN A 289 -23.00 -9.76 2.89
C GLN A 289 -21.64 -10.26 2.38
N ALA A 290 -20.71 -9.34 2.10
CA ALA A 290 -19.49 -9.68 1.39
C ALA A 290 -18.50 -10.37 2.32
N THR A 291 -18.06 -11.56 1.89
CA THR A 291 -16.94 -12.29 2.50
C THR A 291 -15.59 -11.63 2.25
N ASP A 292 -15.54 -10.68 1.30
CA ASP A 292 -14.34 -9.93 0.95
C ASP A 292 -14.03 -8.83 1.99
N PRO A 293 -12.82 -8.81 2.58
CA PRO A 293 -12.46 -7.84 3.61
C PRO A 293 -12.55 -6.37 3.17
N PHE A 294 -12.28 -6.07 1.90
CA PHE A 294 -12.37 -4.71 1.38
C PHE A 294 -13.80 -4.24 1.22
N ILE A 295 -14.71 -5.10 0.77
CA ILE A 295 -16.13 -4.74 0.69
C ILE A 295 -16.71 -4.62 2.11
N ALA A 296 -16.34 -5.54 3.01
CA ALA A 296 -16.75 -5.51 4.42
C ALA A 296 -16.31 -4.23 5.15
N PHE A 297 -15.22 -3.58 4.73
CA PHE A 297 -14.80 -2.26 5.25
C PHE A 297 -15.90 -1.18 5.08
N TYR A 298 -16.63 -1.21 3.96
CA TYR A 298 -17.72 -0.27 3.70
C TYR A 298 -19.04 -0.68 4.37
N GLY A 299 -19.16 -1.92 4.83
CA GLY A 299 -20.35 -2.45 5.49
C GLY A 299 -21.62 -2.20 4.67
N ASP A 300 -22.69 -1.78 5.33
CA ASP A 300 -23.96 -1.40 4.70
C ASP A 300 -23.90 -0.16 3.79
N GLY A 301 -22.71 0.42 3.59
CA GLY A 301 -22.46 1.54 2.69
C GLY A 301 -22.75 2.90 3.29
N ARG A 302 -23.25 3.00 4.53
CA ARG A 302 -23.63 4.29 5.15
C ARG A 302 -22.47 5.28 5.20
N GLY A 303 -21.27 4.85 5.61
CA GLY A 303 -20.09 5.74 5.63
C GLY A 303 -19.69 6.23 4.23
N LEU A 304 -19.82 5.37 3.21
CA LEU A 304 -19.55 5.73 1.81
C LEU A 304 -20.59 6.72 1.26
N LEU A 305 -21.87 6.48 1.55
CA LEU A 305 -22.97 7.37 1.18
C LEU A 305 -22.86 8.73 1.89
N ALA A 306 -22.44 8.73 3.16
CA ALA A 306 -22.18 9.95 3.92
C ALA A 306 -21.10 10.78 3.26
N ALA A 307 -19.94 10.18 2.93
CA ALA A 307 -18.83 10.86 2.29
C ALA A 307 -19.21 11.42 0.90
N GLY A 308 -19.95 10.65 0.10
CA GLY A 308 -20.45 11.09 -1.20
C GLY A 308 -21.46 12.23 -1.08
N GLY A 309 -22.44 12.09 -0.18
CA GLY A 309 -23.48 13.10 0.06
C GLY A 309 -22.90 14.43 0.53
N PHE A 310 -21.91 14.40 1.42
CA PHE A 310 -21.21 15.61 1.88
C PHE A 310 -20.60 16.38 0.71
N ARG A 311 -19.89 15.68 -0.19
CA ARG A 311 -19.26 16.28 -1.37
C ARG A 311 -20.28 16.80 -2.37
N LEU A 312 -21.47 16.23 -2.39
CA LEU A 312 -22.60 16.70 -3.17
C LEU A 312 -23.39 17.83 -2.48
N GLY A 313 -23.03 18.27 -1.27
CA GLY A 313 -23.81 19.29 -0.57
C GLY A 313 -25.13 18.79 0.05
N GLU A 314 -25.36 17.47 0.07
CA GLU A 314 -26.51 16.82 0.70
C GLU A 314 -26.27 16.71 2.22
N TYR A 315 -26.04 17.83 2.89
CA TYR A 315 -25.48 17.86 4.25
C TYR A 315 -26.34 17.15 5.29
N THR A 316 -27.67 17.35 5.27
CA THR A 316 -28.59 16.69 6.21
C THR A 316 -28.59 15.18 6.04
N SER A 317 -28.72 14.69 4.79
CA SER A 317 -28.68 13.25 4.50
C SER A 317 -27.30 12.66 4.82
N SER A 318 -26.24 13.39 4.48
CA SER A 318 -24.85 12.99 4.76
C SER A 318 -24.60 12.85 6.26
N TYR A 319 -25.07 13.80 7.06
CA TYR A 319 -24.98 13.76 8.51
C TYR A 319 -25.70 12.52 9.08
N ALA A 320 -26.95 12.29 8.67
CA ALA A 320 -27.72 11.12 9.10
C ALA A 320 -27.01 9.80 8.77
N TYR A 321 -26.44 9.68 7.56
CA TYR A 321 -25.66 8.51 7.18
C TYR A 321 -24.37 8.35 7.99
N ALA A 322 -23.67 9.45 8.28
CA ALA A 322 -22.43 9.41 9.07
C ALA A 322 -22.70 8.97 10.51
N VAL A 323 -23.75 9.47 11.14
CA VAL A 323 -24.17 9.06 12.49
C VAL A 323 -24.56 7.58 12.50
N ALA A 324 -25.42 7.15 11.56
CA ALA A 324 -25.82 5.75 11.48
C ALA A 324 -24.63 4.81 11.21
N ALA A 325 -23.60 5.26 10.47
CA ALA A 325 -22.37 4.50 10.29
C ALA A 325 -21.55 4.42 11.59
N LEU A 326 -21.43 5.51 12.35
CA LEU A 326 -20.75 5.53 13.65
C LEU A 326 -21.40 4.59 14.67
N ASP A 327 -22.74 4.59 14.72
CA ASP A 327 -23.52 3.77 15.64
C ASP A 327 -23.43 2.28 15.27
N GLY A 328 -23.38 1.96 13.97
CA GLY A 328 -23.25 0.60 13.48
C GLY A 328 -21.84 0.01 13.54
N ARG A 329 -20.80 0.83 13.77
CA ARG A 329 -19.41 0.35 13.79
C ARG A 329 -19.00 -0.18 15.17
N PRO A 330 -18.27 -1.30 15.22
CA PRO A 330 -17.72 -1.78 16.49
C PRO A 330 -16.67 -0.79 17.01
N ALA A 331 -16.51 -0.72 18.34
CA ALA A 331 -15.62 0.23 19.00
C ALA A 331 -14.14 0.10 18.57
N TRP A 332 -13.70 -1.11 18.19
CA TRP A 332 -12.34 -1.39 17.73
C TRP A 332 -12.05 -0.87 16.30
N ASP A 333 -13.07 -0.53 15.49
CA ASP A 333 -12.89 -0.01 14.12
C ASP A 333 -12.52 1.49 14.14
N THR A 334 -11.47 1.82 14.89
CA THR A 334 -11.03 3.18 15.24
C THR A 334 -10.83 4.05 14.00
N ARG A 335 -10.16 3.52 12.97
CA ARG A 335 -9.87 4.27 11.73
C ARG A 335 -11.15 4.68 11.03
N THR A 336 -12.08 3.76 10.84
CA THR A 336 -13.28 4.06 10.06
C THR A 336 -14.25 4.91 10.87
N ARG A 337 -14.32 4.71 12.20
CA ARG A 337 -15.02 5.62 13.10
C ARG A 337 -14.43 7.04 13.04
N ALA A 338 -13.11 7.20 12.94
CA ALA A 338 -12.49 8.53 12.79
C ALA A 338 -12.94 9.20 11.49
N MET A 339 -13.00 8.46 10.38
CA MET A 339 -13.48 8.97 9.09
C MET A 339 -14.95 9.40 9.16
N ASP A 340 -15.82 8.57 9.73
CA ASP A 340 -17.25 8.86 9.80
C ASP A 340 -17.54 10.03 10.76
N ALA A 341 -16.84 10.12 11.89
CA ALA A 341 -16.91 11.26 12.81
C ALA A 341 -16.49 12.57 12.12
N ARG A 342 -15.43 12.52 11.30
CA ARG A 342 -15.02 13.68 10.51
C ARG A 342 -16.09 14.12 9.52
N VAL A 343 -16.73 13.17 8.82
CA VAL A 343 -17.82 13.49 7.89
C VAL A 343 -19.02 14.05 8.64
N ALA A 344 -19.43 13.44 9.77
CA ALA A 344 -20.51 13.93 10.62
C ALA A 344 -20.24 15.37 11.08
N ALA A 345 -19.04 15.66 11.58
CA ALA A 345 -18.66 17.01 12.02
C ALA A 345 -18.76 18.05 10.90
N ARG A 346 -18.30 17.70 9.69
CA ARG A 346 -18.32 18.60 8.53
C ARG A 346 -19.74 18.81 8.01
N SER A 347 -20.55 17.76 7.94
CA SER A 347 -21.95 17.84 7.52
C SER A 347 -22.79 18.64 8.51
N ALA A 348 -22.62 18.43 9.81
CA ALA A 348 -23.28 19.22 10.85
C ALA A 348 -22.87 20.70 10.80
N THR A 349 -21.58 20.99 10.58
CA THR A 349 -21.11 22.38 10.41
C THR A 349 -21.80 23.04 9.22
N ALA A 350 -21.86 22.35 8.08
CA ALA A 350 -22.48 22.87 6.86
C ALA A 350 -24.01 23.02 6.97
N ALA A 351 -24.64 22.28 7.89
CA ALA A 351 -26.06 22.40 8.23
C ALA A 351 -26.37 23.45 9.32
N GLY A 352 -25.35 24.13 9.88
CA GLY A 352 -25.53 25.12 10.95
C GLY A 352 -25.61 24.55 12.38
N GLU A 353 -25.40 23.24 12.56
CA GLU A 353 -25.46 22.57 13.87
C GLU A 353 -24.12 22.62 14.61
N HIS A 354 -23.68 23.81 15.03
CA HIS A 354 -22.33 24.03 15.55
C HIS A 354 -22.00 23.23 16.82
N GLY A 355 -22.95 23.04 17.74
CA GLY A 355 -22.75 22.26 18.96
C GLY A 355 -22.51 20.78 18.68
N THR A 356 -23.33 20.18 17.81
CA THR A 356 -23.18 18.80 17.33
C THR A 356 -21.88 18.62 16.55
N ALA A 357 -21.55 19.58 15.69
CA ALA A 357 -20.31 19.59 14.93
C ALA A 357 -19.06 19.59 15.82
N ALA A 358 -19.06 20.37 16.91
CA ALA A 358 -17.94 20.43 17.85
C ALA A 358 -17.67 19.07 18.51
N ARG A 359 -18.73 18.36 18.94
CA ARG A 359 -18.62 17.03 19.56
C ARG A 359 -18.01 16.00 18.62
N HIS A 360 -18.51 15.91 17.39
CA HIS A 360 -17.96 14.98 16.39
C HIS A 360 -16.55 15.35 15.95
N ARG A 361 -16.20 16.65 15.94
CA ARG A 361 -14.85 17.10 15.64
C ARG A 361 -13.87 16.64 16.72
N GLU A 362 -14.23 16.77 17.99
CA GLU A 362 -13.41 16.29 19.10
C GLU A 362 -13.22 14.77 19.02
N GLN A 363 -14.32 14.03 18.90
CA GLN A 363 -14.30 12.58 18.73
C GLN A 363 -13.42 12.15 17.55
N SER A 364 -13.52 12.84 16.41
CA SER A 364 -12.69 12.57 15.23
C SER A 364 -11.21 12.78 15.51
N ARG A 365 -10.82 13.84 16.24
CA ARG A 365 -9.42 14.10 16.61
C ARG A 365 -8.88 13.04 17.57
N GLU A 366 -9.64 12.70 18.61
CA GLU A 366 -9.26 11.67 19.59
C GLU A 366 -9.08 10.29 18.94
N LEU A 367 -9.94 9.93 17.97
CA LEU A 367 -9.81 8.70 17.21
C LEU A 367 -8.60 8.76 16.26
N ALA A 368 -8.44 9.86 15.51
CA ALA A 368 -7.36 10.02 14.54
C ALA A 368 -5.97 9.99 15.21
N ALA A 369 -5.83 10.55 16.41
CA ALA A 369 -4.58 10.54 17.17
C ALA A 369 -4.06 9.12 17.50
N ARG A 370 -4.95 8.11 17.47
CA ARG A 370 -4.61 6.70 17.75
C ARG A 370 -4.31 5.88 16.50
N VAL A 371 -4.42 6.47 15.31
CA VAL A 371 -4.38 5.75 14.04
C VAL A 371 -3.22 6.25 13.17
N GLY A 372 -2.36 5.32 12.76
CA GLY A 372 -1.27 5.54 11.81
C GLY A 372 -1.75 5.64 10.36
N SER A 373 -2.62 6.60 10.04
CA SER A 373 -3.21 6.80 8.71
C SER A 373 -3.15 8.27 8.28
N VAL A 374 -2.64 8.55 7.07
CA VAL A 374 -2.68 9.92 6.50
C VAL A 374 -4.09 10.32 6.08
N ARG A 375 -5.00 9.35 5.94
CA ARG A 375 -6.37 9.60 5.48
C ARG A 375 -7.28 10.16 6.57
N VAL A 376 -6.93 9.94 7.83
CA VAL A 376 -7.68 10.43 9.01
C VAL A 376 -6.97 11.54 9.76
N ALA A 377 -5.66 11.72 9.52
CA ALA A 377 -4.84 12.78 10.08
C ALA A 377 -5.29 14.19 9.64
#